data_AF-A0A528BF80-F1
#
_entry.id   AF-A0A528BF80-F1
#
_cell.length_a   1.000
_cell.length_b   1.000
_cell.length_c   1.000
_cell.angle_alpha   90.00
_cell.angle_beta   90.00
_cell.angle_gamma   90.00
#
_symmetry.space_group_name_H-M   'P 1'
#
loop_
_entity.id
_entity.type
_entity.pdbx_description
1 polymer ?
#
loop_
_entity_poly.entity_id
_entity_poly.type
_entity_poly.pdbx_seq_one_letter_code
_entity_poly.pdbx_strand_id
1 'polypeptide(L)'
;PLNVARSPQDMPVLVMSGLSEPDMEITARFADVILLDEPSIAGAKPDDLKRHALAFGRSPGATKVLMTVAPGADMAARPDLIADRLEEPFRSKSCDGFNILIPPALSVLDDFVDLVLPELRRRGLLRSDYPGATLRSHLGLAGRDER
;
A
#
# COMPACT_ATOMS: atom_id res chain seq x y z
N PRO A 1 -26.30 -17.21 11.27
CA PRO A 1 -25.95 -16.06 10.41
C PRO A 1 -25.61 -14.87 11.31
N LEU A 2 -24.70 -13.97 10.87
CA LEU A 2 -24.46 -12.72 11.61
C LEU A 2 -25.73 -11.86 11.57
N ASN A 3 -26.04 -11.16 12.66
CA ASN A 3 -27.25 -10.35 12.84
C ASN A 3 -27.13 -8.94 12.24
N VAL A 4 -26.26 -8.76 11.23
CA VAL A 4 -25.96 -7.48 10.60
C VAL A 4 -26.10 -7.58 9.09
N ALA A 5 -26.50 -6.48 8.44
CA ALA A 5 -26.55 -6.39 6.98
C ALA A 5 -25.13 -6.52 6.40
N ARG A 6 -25.05 -6.95 5.13
CA ARG A 6 -23.77 -7.03 4.42
C ARG A 6 -23.19 -5.62 4.20
N SER A 7 -21.87 -5.50 4.31
CA SER A 7 -21.18 -4.24 4.01
C SER A 7 -21.09 -4.03 2.50
N PRO A 8 -20.90 -2.80 2.01
CA PRO A 8 -20.74 -2.53 0.57
C PRO A 8 -19.59 -3.28 -0.12
N GLN A 9 -18.67 -3.89 0.62
CA GLN A 9 -17.52 -4.66 0.09
C GLN A 9 -17.63 -6.16 0.37
N ASP A 10 -18.69 -6.58 1.07
CA ASP A 10 -18.90 -7.88 1.72
C ASP A 10 -17.79 -8.28 2.71
N MET A 11 -16.55 -8.38 2.24
CA MET A 11 -15.35 -8.68 3.00
C MET A 11 -14.46 -7.44 3.17
N PRO A 12 -13.92 -7.19 4.38
CA PRO A 12 -12.96 -6.11 4.59
C PRO A 12 -11.71 -6.34 3.74
N VAL A 13 -11.00 -5.26 3.44
CA VAL A 13 -9.65 -5.34 2.86
C VAL A 13 -8.71 -5.88 3.93
N LEU A 14 -8.06 -7.01 3.64
CA LEU A 14 -7.12 -7.64 4.56
C LEU A 14 -5.70 -7.14 4.30
N VAL A 15 -5.13 -6.44 5.29
CA VAL A 15 -3.76 -5.92 5.26
C VAL A 15 -2.86 -6.82 6.10
N MET A 16 -1.74 -7.27 5.55
CA MET A 16 -0.73 -8.07 6.25
C MET A 16 0.62 -7.37 6.22
N SER A 17 1.38 -7.48 7.31
CA SER A 17 2.72 -6.91 7.50
C SER A 17 3.61 -7.90 8.24
N GLY A 18 4.93 -7.67 8.27
CA GLY A 18 5.84 -8.47 9.09
C GLY A 18 5.94 -9.93 8.63
N LEU A 19 6.29 -10.12 7.36
CA LEU A 19 6.34 -11.44 6.73
C LEU A 19 7.47 -12.28 7.31
N SER A 20 7.13 -13.23 8.19
CA SER A 20 7.98 -14.38 8.50
C SER A 20 7.70 -15.51 7.50
N GLU A 21 8.62 -16.47 7.36
CA GLU A 21 8.41 -17.65 6.49
C GLU A 21 7.08 -18.39 6.78
N PRO A 22 6.68 -18.62 8.05
CA PRO A 22 5.35 -19.13 8.39
C PRO A 22 4.16 -18.30 7.87
N ASP A 23 4.30 -16.98 7.83
CA ASP A 23 3.21 -16.06 7.45
C ASP A 23 3.05 -15.93 5.93
N MET A 24 4.04 -16.40 5.16
CA MET A 24 4.05 -16.26 3.69
C MET A 24 2.89 -17.00 3.03
N GLU A 25 2.55 -18.21 3.48
CA GLU A 25 1.41 -18.94 2.93
C GLU A 25 0.09 -18.19 3.20
N ILE A 26 -0.13 -17.79 4.45
CA ILE A 26 -1.35 -17.07 4.87
C ILE A 26 -1.45 -15.77 4.07
N THR A 27 -0.36 -15.03 3.95
CA THR A 27 -0.29 -13.78 3.19
C THR A 27 -0.61 -14.03 1.72
N ALA A 28 0.05 -14.99 1.08
CA ALA A 28 -0.18 -15.30 -0.33
C ALA A 28 -1.64 -15.67 -0.59
N ARG A 29 -2.25 -16.46 0.31
CA ARG A 29 -3.64 -16.91 0.16
C ARG A 29 -4.68 -15.83 0.42
N PHE A 30 -4.43 -14.91 1.37
CA PHE A 30 -5.49 -14.04 1.89
C PHE A 30 -5.24 -12.54 1.79
N ALA A 31 -3.99 -12.06 1.76
CA ALA A 31 -3.70 -10.63 1.82
C ALA A 31 -4.22 -9.88 0.58
N ASP A 32 -5.08 -8.90 0.78
CA ASP A 32 -5.42 -7.92 -0.25
C ASP A 32 -4.28 -6.89 -0.37
N VAL A 33 -3.68 -6.50 0.75
CA VAL A 33 -2.57 -5.55 0.83
C VAL A 33 -1.44 -6.16 1.64
N ILE A 34 -0.22 -6.05 1.14
CA ILE A 34 0.99 -6.47 1.83
C ILE A 34 1.84 -5.23 2.09
N LEU A 35 2.23 -5.01 3.35
CA LEU A 35 3.16 -3.96 3.74
C LEU A 35 4.57 -4.57 3.77
N LEU A 36 5.47 -3.99 2.99
CA LEU A 36 6.86 -4.40 2.88
C LEU A 36 7.76 -3.37 3.54
N ASP A 37 8.42 -3.75 4.63
CA ASP A 37 9.39 -2.90 5.33
C ASP A 37 10.80 -3.06 4.74
N GLU A 38 11.68 -2.08 4.98
CA GLU A 38 13.10 -2.11 4.61
C GLU A 38 13.99 -2.17 5.87
N PRO A 39 15.00 -3.07 5.92
CA PRO A 39 15.22 -4.16 4.98
C PRO A 39 14.11 -5.21 5.09
N SER A 40 13.63 -5.71 3.95
CA SER A 40 12.63 -6.77 3.99
C SER A 40 13.23 -8.05 4.59
N ILE A 41 12.45 -8.75 5.41
CA ILE A 41 12.89 -9.87 6.27
C ILE A 41 13.53 -11.03 5.47
N ALA A 42 13.34 -11.07 4.13
CA ALA A 42 13.90 -12.08 3.24
C ALA A 42 14.43 -11.54 1.90
N GLY A 43 14.61 -10.22 1.73
CA GLY A 43 14.93 -9.63 0.42
C GLY A 43 13.81 -9.85 -0.63
N ALA A 44 12.60 -10.16 -0.17
CA ALA A 44 11.47 -10.49 -1.02
C ALA A 44 11.04 -9.26 -1.81
N LYS A 45 11.05 -9.38 -3.15
CA LYS A 45 10.63 -8.28 -4.01
C LYS A 45 9.11 -8.30 -4.16
N PRO A 46 8.46 -7.14 -4.38
CA PRO A 46 7.02 -7.08 -4.60
C PRO A 46 6.48 -8.07 -5.64
N ASP A 47 7.23 -8.29 -6.72
CA ASP A 47 6.87 -9.27 -7.76
C ASP A 47 6.90 -10.71 -7.26
N ASP A 48 7.79 -11.06 -6.33
CA ASP A 48 7.88 -12.41 -5.75
C ASP A 48 6.63 -12.72 -4.91
N LEU A 49 6.13 -11.71 -4.18
CA LEU A 49 4.93 -11.81 -3.35
C LEU A 49 3.67 -11.96 -4.22
N LYS A 50 3.59 -11.19 -5.31
CA LYS A 50 2.51 -11.32 -6.30
C LYS A 50 2.55 -12.68 -6.99
N ARG A 51 3.73 -13.19 -7.34
CA ARG A 51 3.89 -14.53 -7.93
C ARG A 51 3.45 -15.64 -6.97
N HIS A 52 3.75 -15.53 -5.68
CA HIS A 52 3.23 -16.47 -4.68
C HIS A 52 1.69 -16.44 -4.63
N ALA A 53 1.07 -15.26 -4.57
CA ALA A 53 -0.39 -15.15 -4.59
C ALA A 53 -1.02 -15.83 -5.82
N LEU A 54 -0.43 -15.65 -7.01
CA LEU A 54 -0.86 -16.33 -8.24
C LEU A 54 -0.71 -17.85 -8.15
N ALA A 55 0.38 -18.35 -7.57
CA ALA A 55 0.60 -19.79 -7.39
C ALA A 55 -0.45 -20.45 -6.48
N PHE A 56 -1.07 -19.68 -5.58
CA PHE A 56 -2.23 -20.11 -4.77
C PHE A 56 -3.58 -19.89 -5.46
N GLY A 57 -3.60 -19.62 -6.77
CA GLY A 57 -4.82 -19.53 -7.58
C GLY A 57 -5.54 -18.19 -7.47
N ARG A 58 -4.90 -17.14 -6.93
CA ARG A 58 -5.51 -15.81 -6.90
C ARG A 58 -5.42 -15.14 -8.27
N SER A 59 -6.41 -14.30 -8.58
CA SER A 59 -6.43 -13.53 -9.82
C SER A 59 -5.32 -12.48 -9.84
N PRO A 60 -4.79 -12.12 -11.03
CA PRO A 60 -3.95 -10.94 -11.19
C PRO A 60 -4.64 -9.70 -10.61
N GLY A 61 -3.92 -8.91 -9.82
CA GLY A 61 -4.47 -7.70 -9.17
C GLY A 61 -5.30 -7.95 -7.91
N ALA A 62 -5.43 -9.19 -7.44
CA ALA A 62 -6.08 -9.51 -6.16
C ALA A 62 -5.23 -9.13 -4.93
N THR A 63 -3.97 -8.74 -5.14
CA THR A 63 -3.02 -8.33 -4.09
C THR A 63 -2.27 -7.08 -4.52
N LYS A 64 -2.12 -6.12 -3.60
CA LYS A 64 -1.27 -4.94 -3.73
C LYS A 64 -0.11 -5.03 -2.75
N VAL A 65 1.08 -4.63 -3.17
CA VAL A 65 2.28 -4.58 -2.34
C VAL A 65 2.69 -3.12 -2.17
N LEU A 66 2.72 -2.66 -0.93
CA LEU A 66 3.05 -1.30 -0.56
C LEU A 66 4.40 -1.30 0.16
N MET A 67 5.31 -0.44 -0.28
CA MET A 67 6.58 -0.25 0.43
C MET A 67 6.40 0.73 1.57
N THR A 68 6.91 0.39 2.75
CA THR A 68 6.90 1.29 3.90
C THR A 68 7.96 2.37 3.72
N VAL A 69 7.55 3.64 3.85
CA VAL A 69 8.44 4.80 3.79
C VAL A 69 8.18 5.67 5.01
N ALA A 70 9.22 5.93 5.79
CA ALA A 70 9.19 6.90 6.87
C ALA A 70 9.73 8.26 6.37
N PRO A 71 8.99 9.36 6.58
CA PRO A 71 9.54 10.70 6.43
C PRO A 71 10.71 10.88 7.41
N GLY A 72 11.82 11.41 6.91
CA GLY A 72 12.99 11.73 7.73
C GLY A 72 12.74 12.95 8.62
N ALA A 73 13.59 13.14 9.63
CA ALA A 73 13.53 14.31 10.52
C ALA A 73 13.75 15.65 9.78
N ASP A 74 14.28 15.60 8.56
CA ASP A 74 14.58 16.73 7.68
C ASP A 74 13.42 17.09 6.72
N MET A 75 12.28 16.40 6.79
CA MET A 75 11.13 16.62 5.88
C MET A 75 10.69 18.09 5.82
N ALA A 76 10.63 18.79 6.96
CA ALA A 76 10.24 20.21 7.00
C ALA A 76 11.24 21.12 6.25
N ALA A 77 12.53 20.74 6.22
CA ALA A 77 13.56 21.48 5.50
C ALA A 77 13.65 21.08 4.02
N ARG A 78 13.34 19.82 3.69
CA ARG A 78 13.53 19.22 2.37
C ARG A 78 12.38 18.28 1.97
N PRO A 79 11.16 18.80 1.75
CA PRO A 79 10.03 17.98 1.35
C PRO A 79 10.23 17.32 -0.03
N ASP A 80 11.05 17.93 -0.89
CA ASP A 80 11.45 17.41 -2.19
C ASP A 80 12.22 16.08 -2.10
N LEU A 81 13.01 15.87 -1.04
CA LEU A 81 13.75 14.61 -0.86
C LEU A 81 12.83 13.42 -0.59
N ILE A 82 11.71 13.64 0.10
CA ILE A 82 10.71 12.59 0.28
C ILE A 82 10.04 12.27 -1.05
N ALA A 83 9.70 13.29 -1.85
CA ALA A 83 9.14 13.08 -3.18
C ALA A 83 10.13 12.34 -4.11
N ASP A 84 11.42 12.67 -4.06
CA ASP A 84 12.48 11.98 -4.81
C ASP A 84 12.53 10.48 -4.45
N ARG A 85 12.48 10.16 -3.15
CA ARG A 85 12.48 8.77 -2.65
C ARG A 85 11.26 7.97 -3.10
N LEU A 86 10.11 8.62 -3.31
CA LEU A 86 8.88 7.99 -3.76
C LEU A 86 8.79 7.88 -5.28
N GLU A 87 9.46 8.75 -6.03
CA GLU A 87 9.30 8.87 -7.47
C GLU A 87 9.85 7.67 -8.24
N GLU A 88 11.06 7.22 -7.95
CA GLU A 88 11.71 6.14 -8.69
C GLU A 88 10.96 4.79 -8.55
N PRO A 89 10.58 4.33 -7.34
CA PRO A 89 9.79 3.11 -7.20
C PRO A 89 8.41 3.22 -7.86
N PHE A 90 7.78 4.41 -7.81
CA PHE A 90 6.49 4.64 -8.45
C PHE A 90 6.58 4.56 -9.97
N ARG A 91 7.55 5.27 -10.59
CA ARG A 91 7.71 5.33 -12.05
C ARG A 91 8.16 3.99 -12.64
N SER A 92 9.05 3.29 -11.94
CA SER A 92 9.49 1.95 -12.32
C SER A 92 8.42 0.87 -12.08
N LYS A 93 7.35 1.20 -11.34
CA LYS A 93 6.31 0.26 -10.89
C LYS A 93 6.87 -0.90 -10.08
N SER A 94 7.93 -0.65 -9.32
CA SER A 94 8.53 -1.68 -8.46
C SER A 94 7.62 -2.08 -7.30
N CYS A 95 6.64 -1.24 -6.94
CA CYS A 95 5.57 -1.51 -5.99
C CYS A 95 4.23 -0.94 -6.47
N ASP A 96 3.12 -1.26 -5.78
CA ASP A 96 1.78 -0.72 -6.09
C ASP A 96 1.49 0.60 -5.37
N GLY A 97 2.35 1.01 -4.44
CA GLY A 97 2.19 2.22 -3.65
C GLY A 97 3.03 2.19 -2.38
N PHE A 98 2.71 3.08 -1.46
CA PHE A 98 3.49 3.29 -0.25
C PHE A 98 2.62 3.26 0.99
N ASN A 99 3.18 2.69 2.05
CA ASN A 99 2.68 2.83 3.41
C ASN A 99 3.53 3.91 4.10
N ILE A 100 2.92 5.03 4.46
CA ILE A 100 3.67 6.15 5.06
C ILE A 100 3.71 5.96 6.57
N LEU A 101 4.89 5.63 7.09
CA LEU A 101 5.11 5.46 8.53
C LEU A 101 5.40 6.82 9.17
N ILE A 102 4.36 7.41 9.76
CA ILE A 102 4.46 8.71 10.46
C ILE A 102 4.88 8.47 11.92
N PRO A 103 6.00 9.05 12.39
CA PRO A 103 6.38 9.03 13.81
C PRO A 103 5.27 9.64 14.69
N PRO A 104 5.18 9.27 15.98
CA PRO A 104 4.18 9.78 16.91
C PRO A 104 4.52 11.23 17.33
N ALA A 105 4.38 12.16 16.40
CA ALA A 105 4.47 13.60 16.62
C ALA A 105 3.42 14.26 15.73
N LEU A 106 2.46 14.96 16.35
CA LEU A 106 1.28 15.50 15.66
C LEU A 106 1.63 16.40 14.46
N SER A 107 2.71 17.18 14.56
CA SER A 107 3.13 18.09 13.49
C SER A 107 3.62 17.38 12.23
N VAL A 108 4.10 16.14 12.33
CA VAL A 108 4.71 15.44 11.18
C VAL A 108 3.67 15.07 10.13
N LEU A 109 2.44 14.76 10.55
CA LEU A 109 1.36 14.51 9.60
C LEU A 109 0.97 15.80 8.86
N ASP A 110 0.83 16.90 9.59
CA ASP A 110 0.48 18.21 9.02
C ASP A 110 1.56 18.66 8.03
N ASP A 111 2.83 18.59 8.43
CA ASP A 111 3.97 18.94 7.56
C ASP A 111 4.01 18.06 6.30
N PHE A 112 3.68 16.76 6.41
CA PHE A 112 3.61 15.88 5.24
C PHE A 112 2.47 16.29 4.29
N VAL A 113 1.30 16.60 4.84
CA VAL A 113 0.13 17.03 4.07
C VAL A 113 0.38 18.36 3.37
N ASP A 114 1.00 19.31 4.07
CA ASP A 114 1.17 20.69 3.59
C ASP A 114 2.41 20.86 2.70
N LEU A 115 3.45 20.06 2.89
CA LEU A 115 4.72 20.22 2.18
C LEU A 115 4.98 19.13 1.13
N VAL A 116 4.64 17.86 1.44
CA VAL A 116 4.99 16.72 0.56
C VAL A 116 3.89 16.41 -0.45
N LEU A 117 2.61 16.39 -0.05
CA LEU A 117 1.52 16.09 -0.98
C LEU A 117 1.44 17.06 -2.19
N PRO A 118 1.65 18.39 -2.04
CA PRO A 118 1.67 19.29 -3.18
C PRO A 118 2.80 18.96 -4.17
N GLU A 119 3.96 18.57 -3.66
CA GLU A 119 5.09 18.20 -4.49
C GLU A 119 4.84 16.88 -5.26
N LEU A 120 4.25 15.88 -4.59
CA LEU A 120 3.82 14.65 -5.27
C LEU A 120 2.76 14.91 -6.35
N ARG A 121 1.80 15.80 -6.09
CA ARG A 121 0.81 16.24 -7.10
C ARG A 121 1.49 16.93 -8.27
N ARG A 122 2.41 17.86 -8.03
CA ARG A 122 3.17 18.60 -9.06
C ARG A 122 3.92 17.65 -10.00
N ARG A 123 4.44 16.54 -9.47
CA ARG A 123 5.16 15.50 -10.22
C ARG A 123 4.25 14.47 -10.90
N GLY A 124 2.93 14.55 -10.69
CA GLY A 124 1.96 13.57 -11.21
C GLY A 124 2.02 12.20 -10.53
N LEU A 125 2.51 12.14 -9.30
CA LEU A 125 2.66 10.91 -8.51
C LEU A 125 1.46 10.63 -7.60
N LEU A 126 0.54 11.59 -7.48
CA LEU A 126 -0.69 11.45 -6.71
C LEU A 126 -1.90 11.44 -7.64
N ARG A 127 -2.87 10.58 -7.33
CA ARG A 127 -4.17 10.58 -8.01
C ARG A 127 -4.90 11.92 -7.82
N SER A 128 -5.65 12.33 -8.85
CA SER A 128 -6.55 13.49 -8.79
C SER A 128 -7.90 13.15 -8.17
N ASP A 129 -8.40 11.94 -8.45
CA ASP A 129 -9.75 11.51 -8.11
C ASP A 129 -9.77 10.12 -7.48
N TYR A 130 -10.84 9.83 -6.75
CA TYR A 130 -11.07 8.57 -6.04
C TYR A 130 -12.38 7.93 -6.54
N PRO A 131 -12.34 7.21 -7.68
CA PRO A 131 -13.55 6.60 -8.24
C PRO A 131 -14.03 5.42 -7.38
N GLY A 132 -15.34 5.25 -7.29
CA GLY A 132 -15.97 4.19 -6.49
C GLY A 132 -16.22 4.58 -5.03
N ALA A 133 -16.98 3.75 -4.32
CA ALA A 133 -17.44 4.02 -2.95
C ALA A 133 -16.74 3.16 -1.88
N THR A 134 -15.79 2.32 -2.28
CA THR A 134 -15.19 1.30 -1.42
C THR A 134 -13.67 1.39 -1.38
N LEU A 135 -13.07 1.02 -0.25
CA LEU A 135 -11.60 0.97 -0.12
C LEU A 135 -10.99 0.00 -1.14
N ARG A 136 -11.64 -1.15 -1.38
CA ARG A 136 -11.25 -2.13 -2.39
C ARG A 136 -11.20 -1.51 -3.80
N SER A 137 -12.20 -0.71 -4.16
CA SER A 137 -12.24 0.04 -5.42
C SER A 137 -11.12 1.10 -5.47
N HIS A 138 -10.90 1.85 -4.39
CA HIS A 138 -9.83 2.86 -4.32
C HIS A 138 -8.43 2.27 -4.40
N LEU A 139 -8.24 1.00 -4.03
CA LEU A 139 -6.97 0.27 -4.17
C LEU A 139 -6.84 -0.44 -5.53
N GLY A 140 -7.90 -0.47 -6.35
CA GLY A 140 -7.92 -1.18 -7.62
C GLY A 140 -7.69 -2.68 -7.46
N LEU A 141 -8.24 -3.27 -6.38
CA LEU A 141 -8.15 -4.70 -6.09
C LEU A 141 -9.18 -5.47 -6.93
N ALA A 142 -8.73 -6.48 -7.66
CA ALA A 142 -9.60 -7.29 -8.49
C ALA A 142 -10.52 -8.20 -7.64
N GLY A 143 -11.82 -8.18 -7.95
CA GLY A 143 -12.77 -9.26 -7.68
C GLY A 143 -12.94 -9.71 -6.22
N ARG A 144 -13.89 -9.11 -5.50
CA ARG A 144 -14.76 -9.78 -4.49
C ARG A 144 -16.15 -9.13 -4.37
N ASP A 145 -16.31 -7.91 -4.86
CA ASP A 145 -17.55 -7.10 -4.77
C ASP A 145 -18.72 -7.60 -5.66
N GLU A 146 -18.48 -8.53 -6.60
CA GLU A 146 -19.46 -8.94 -7.63
C GLU A 146 -20.08 -10.34 -7.40
N ARG A 147 -20.07 -10.86 -6.15
CA ARG A 147 -20.58 -12.21 -5.84
C ARG A 147 -21.97 -12.25 -5.20
#